data_AF-A0A8T6VGI0-F1
#
_entry.id   AF-A0A8T6VGI0-F1
#
_cell.length_a   1.000
_cell.length_b   1.000
_cell.length_c   1.000
_cell.angle_alpha   90.00
_cell.angle_beta   90.00
_cell.angle_gamma   90.00
#
_symmetry.space_group_name_H-M   'P 1'
#
loop_
_entity.id
_entity.type
_entity.pdbx_description
1 polymer ?
#
loop_
_entity_poly.entity_id
_entity_poly.type
_entity_poly.pdbx_seq_one_letter_code
_entity_poly.pdbx_strand_id
1 'polypeptide(L)'
;MFKIFKPPPPIGTVILETTRKLRIQKSKLERVSFRLRTRDRTLFETCIVYVQKNQTERASICANELSEVRKLRNMVMQCQIALERIILRLETIKEVSEIFAELKPALTTLKGLTRNLVNVLPDVAMELEKVNESINETLAMTKINPDMPLPTTVQTEAGEEILKEASAVLEEKLSKQLPEPPAPARTSHVPAQEVPEKQPEKVKQMVALTVSCSQTVERDEKGEAQKFVSHKDMKLRGISMTTQVQFTNGRQHT
;
A
#
# COMPACT_ATOMS: atom_id res chain seq x y z
N MET A 1 47.44 -23.67 13.45
CA MET A 1 46.81 -22.42 13.94
C MET A 1 45.34 -22.71 14.21
N PHE A 2 44.95 -22.90 15.48
CA PHE A 2 43.59 -23.33 15.81
C PHE A 2 42.60 -22.17 15.71
N LYS A 3 41.61 -22.27 14.83
CA LYS A 3 40.46 -21.36 14.84
C LYS A 3 39.59 -21.69 16.06
N ILE A 4 39.63 -20.85 17.08
CA ILE A 4 38.77 -20.98 18.27
C ILE A 4 37.32 -20.81 17.81
N PHE A 5 36.60 -21.94 17.73
CA PHE A 5 35.23 -22.00 17.24
C PHE A 5 34.27 -21.49 18.33
N LYS A 6 34.24 -20.17 18.53
CA LYS A 6 33.28 -19.54 19.44
C LYS A 6 31.86 -19.87 18.96
N PRO A 7 30.94 -20.26 19.86
CA PRO A 7 29.54 -20.47 19.46
C PRO A 7 28.97 -19.17 18.89
N PRO A 8 28.05 -19.23 17.92
CA PRO A 8 27.42 -18.04 17.38
C PRO A 8 26.71 -17.26 18.50
N PRO A 9 26.77 -15.91 18.49
CA PRO A 9 26.16 -15.09 19.53
C PRO A 9 24.64 -15.33 19.63
N PRO A 10 24.04 -15.29 20.84
CA PRO A 10 22.61 -15.51 21.00
C PRO A 10 21.79 -14.53 20.17
N ILE A 11 20.70 -15.00 19.54
CA ILE A 11 19.95 -14.25 18.53
C ILE A 11 19.49 -12.87 19.03
N GLY A 12 19.02 -12.76 20.27
CA GLY A 12 18.64 -11.48 20.90
C GLY A 12 19.79 -10.46 21.01
N THR A 13 21.05 -10.91 21.15
CA THR A 13 22.22 -10.00 21.16
C THR A 13 22.53 -9.46 19.77
N VAL A 14 22.43 -10.30 18.74
CA VAL A 14 22.59 -9.91 17.33
C VAL A 14 21.49 -8.93 16.92
N ILE A 15 20.26 -9.19 17.34
CA ILE A 15 19.11 -8.30 17.13
C ILE A 15 19.30 -6.96 17.83
N LEU A 16 19.73 -6.96 19.10
CA LEU A 16 19.96 -5.73 19.87
C LEU A 16 21.04 -4.85 19.22
N GLU A 17 22.15 -5.44 18.78
CA GLU A 17 23.21 -4.70 18.08
C GLU A 17 22.75 -4.18 16.72
N THR A 18 22.00 -4.99 15.96
CA THR A 18 21.45 -4.63 14.64
C THR A 18 20.44 -3.49 14.77
N THR A 19 19.51 -3.59 15.71
CA THR A 19 18.52 -2.55 16.00
C THR A 19 19.18 -1.24 16.43
N ARG A 20 20.23 -1.30 17.26
CA ARG A 20 21.05 -0.12 17.60
C ARG A 20 21.70 0.50 16.37
N LYS A 21 22.28 -0.30 15.46
CA LYS A 21 22.86 0.18 14.20
C LYS A 21 21.80 0.83 13.30
N LEU A 22 20.62 0.22 13.14
CA LEU A 22 19.52 0.75 12.31
C LEU A 22 19.00 2.09 12.85
N ARG A 23 18.76 2.20 14.16
CA ARG A 23 18.36 3.46 14.81
C ARG A 23 19.37 4.59 14.59
N ILE A 24 20.68 4.28 14.60
CA ILE A 24 21.73 5.27 14.26
C ILE A 24 21.61 5.74 12.80
N GLN A 25 21.32 4.88 11.84
CA GLN A 25 21.12 5.30 10.45
C GLN A 25 19.80 6.09 10.27
N LYS A 26 18.72 5.69 10.96
CA LYS A 26 17.45 6.44 10.99
C LYS A 26 17.68 7.89 11.45
N SER A 27 18.44 8.09 12.53
CA SER A 27 18.73 9.44 13.05
C SER A 27 19.61 10.29 12.10
N LYS A 28 20.48 9.66 11.29
CA LYS A 28 21.16 10.37 10.20
C LYS A 28 20.17 10.79 9.10
N LEU A 29 19.22 9.93 8.73
CA LEU A 29 18.17 10.28 7.77
C LEU A 29 17.25 11.39 8.29
N GLU A 30 16.92 11.42 9.59
CA GLU A 30 16.18 12.52 10.23
C GLU A 30 16.91 13.87 10.05
N ARG A 31 18.24 13.89 10.28
CA ARG A 31 19.08 15.09 10.06
C ARG A 31 19.14 15.50 8.58
N VAL A 32 19.13 14.55 7.64
CA VAL A 32 19.04 14.84 6.20
C VAL A 32 17.66 15.38 5.83
N SER A 33 16.59 14.76 6.33
CA SER A 33 15.18 15.15 6.11
C SER A 33 14.91 16.58 6.58
N PHE A 34 15.45 16.98 7.75
CA PHE A 34 15.40 18.36 8.24
C PHE A 34 16.10 19.36 7.30
N ARG A 35 17.32 19.03 6.82
CA ARG A 35 18.06 19.87 5.87
C ARG A 35 17.32 20.00 4.53
N LEU A 36 16.73 18.92 4.02
CA LEU A 36 15.93 18.93 2.80
C LEU A 36 14.64 19.76 2.96
N ARG A 37 13.94 19.65 4.10
CA ARG A 37 12.77 20.50 4.41
C ARG A 37 13.13 21.98 4.50
N THR A 38 14.32 22.30 5.02
CA THR A 38 14.83 23.68 5.06
C THR A 38 15.13 24.19 3.66
N ARG A 39 15.79 23.38 2.81
CA ARG A 39 16.13 23.76 1.42
C ARG A 39 14.90 23.90 0.53
N ASP A 40 13.92 22.98 0.67
CA ASP A 40 12.60 23.06 0.01
C ASP A 40 11.93 24.41 0.28
N ARG A 41 11.87 24.82 1.55
CA ARG A 41 11.30 26.10 1.96
C ARG A 41 12.03 27.28 1.33
N THR A 42 13.36 27.35 1.47
CA THR A 42 14.13 28.51 0.95
C THR A 42 14.12 28.59 -0.57
N LEU A 43 14.11 27.45 -1.29
CA LEU A 43 13.93 27.44 -2.75
C LEU A 43 12.53 27.89 -3.14
N PHE A 44 11.48 27.44 -2.44
CA PHE A 44 10.11 27.87 -2.72
C PHE A 44 9.92 29.38 -2.49
N GLU A 45 10.41 29.91 -1.37
CA GLU A 45 10.40 31.35 -1.07
C GLU A 45 11.22 32.15 -2.12
N THR A 46 12.38 31.66 -2.54
CA THR A 46 13.20 32.27 -3.60
C THR A 46 12.51 32.25 -4.97
N CYS A 47 11.85 31.16 -5.32
CA CYS A 47 11.10 31.01 -6.56
C CYS A 47 9.97 32.04 -6.66
N ILE A 48 9.20 32.22 -5.58
CA ILE A 48 8.15 33.26 -5.49
C ILE A 48 8.73 34.65 -5.76
N VAL A 49 9.89 34.99 -5.18
CA VAL A 49 10.55 36.29 -5.40
C VAL A 49 10.99 36.49 -6.86
N TYR A 50 11.42 35.43 -7.57
CA TYR A 50 11.73 35.54 -9.00
C TYR A 50 10.48 35.65 -9.87
N VAL A 51 9.40 34.94 -9.56
CA VAL A 51 8.10 35.07 -10.23
C VAL A 51 7.54 36.49 -10.07
N GLN A 52 7.52 37.03 -8.86
CA GLN A 52 7.08 38.41 -8.58
C GLN A 52 7.89 39.48 -9.33
N LYS A 53 9.17 39.20 -9.63
CA LYS A 53 10.06 40.08 -10.41
C LYS A 53 9.99 39.83 -11.91
N ASN A 54 9.07 38.99 -12.40
CA ASN A 54 8.94 38.53 -13.78
C ASN A 54 10.24 37.89 -14.35
N GLN A 55 11.11 37.34 -13.49
CA GLN A 55 12.36 36.69 -13.90
C GLN A 55 12.13 35.20 -14.18
N THR A 56 11.37 34.93 -15.24
CA THR A 56 10.84 33.60 -15.62
C THR A 56 11.91 32.52 -15.73
N GLU A 57 13.07 32.82 -16.33
CA GLU A 57 14.20 31.89 -16.45
C GLU A 57 14.73 31.44 -15.06
N ARG A 58 14.97 32.39 -14.15
CA ARG A 58 15.44 32.10 -12.79
C ARG A 58 14.39 31.39 -11.94
N ALA A 59 13.12 31.73 -12.13
CA ALA A 59 12.01 31.00 -11.51
C ALA A 59 11.96 29.54 -12.00
N SER A 60 12.14 29.30 -13.30
CA SER A 60 12.17 27.95 -13.90
C SER A 60 13.32 27.10 -13.34
N ILE A 61 14.54 27.65 -13.28
CA ILE A 61 15.71 26.97 -12.67
C ILE A 61 15.42 26.62 -11.18
N CYS A 62 14.85 27.56 -10.43
CA CYS A 62 14.53 27.36 -9.02
C CYS A 62 13.41 26.32 -8.79
N ALA A 63 12.39 26.30 -9.66
CA ALA A 63 11.33 25.31 -9.66
C ALA A 63 11.85 23.89 -9.98
N ASN A 64 12.79 23.77 -10.93
CA ASN A 64 13.43 22.51 -11.27
C ASN A 64 14.24 21.95 -10.09
N GLU A 65 15.09 22.77 -9.44
CA GLU A 65 15.83 22.32 -8.25
C GLU A 65 14.88 21.94 -7.09
N LEU A 66 13.82 22.73 -6.87
CA LEU A 66 12.79 22.41 -5.88
C LEU A 66 12.12 21.06 -6.15
N SER A 67 11.90 20.70 -7.41
CA SER A 67 11.33 19.39 -7.79
C SER A 67 12.25 18.22 -7.42
N GLU A 68 13.56 18.37 -7.61
CA GLU A 68 14.55 17.34 -7.23
C GLU A 68 14.72 17.24 -5.71
N VAL A 69 14.72 18.38 -5.00
CA VAL A 69 14.71 18.40 -3.53
C VAL A 69 13.46 17.70 -2.97
N ARG A 70 12.30 17.85 -3.63
CA ARG A 70 11.05 17.15 -3.26
C ARG A 70 11.10 15.65 -3.53
N LYS A 71 11.63 15.22 -4.69
CA LYS A 71 11.87 13.79 -5.00
C LYS A 71 12.79 13.16 -3.96
N LEU A 72 13.92 13.79 -3.65
CA LEU A 72 14.89 13.31 -2.67
C LEU A 72 14.32 13.30 -1.24
N ARG A 73 13.55 14.32 -0.84
CA ARG A 73 12.83 14.34 0.45
C ARG A 73 11.87 13.16 0.57
N ASN A 74 11.10 12.86 -0.48
CA ASN A 74 10.16 11.75 -0.48
C ASN A 74 10.89 10.39 -0.42
N MET A 75 12.01 10.24 -1.13
CA MET A 75 12.87 9.05 -1.02
C MET A 75 13.39 8.85 0.42
N VAL A 76 13.94 9.90 1.04
CA VAL A 76 14.43 9.85 2.43
C VAL A 76 13.31 9.47 3.40
N MET A 77 12.10 10.01 3.23
CA MET A 77 10.92 9.66 4.03
C MET A 77 10.57 8.18 3.93
N GLN A 78 10.56 7.61 2.71
CA GLN A 78 10.31 6.18 2.52
C GLN A 78 11.41 5.30 3.15
N CYS A 79 12.69 5.72 3.07
CA CYS A 79 13.78 5.04 3.77
C CYS A 79 13.62 5.09 5.30
N GLN A 80 13.15 6.20 5.88
CA GLN A 80 12.86 6.29 7.32
C GLN A 80 11.73 5.32 7.74
N ILE A 81 10.65 5.25 6.95
CA ILE A 81 9.52 4.32 7.19
C ILE A 81 9.97 2.86 7.06
N ALA A 82 10.79 2.54 6.05
CA ALA A 82 11.33 1.20 5.84
C ALA A 82 12.25 0.75 6.99
N LEU A 83 13.13 1.63 7.48
CA LEU A 83 13.97 1.33 8.65
C LEU A 83 13.12 1.08 9.90
N GLU A 84 12.07 1.87 10.14
CA GLU A 84 11.19 1.68 11.30
C GLU A 84 10.45 0.33 11.23
N ARG A 85 9.94 -0.05 10.06
CA ARG A 85 9.30 -1.36 9.84
C ARG A 85 10.25 -2.52 10.13
N ILE A 86 11.53 -2.39 9.76
CA ILE A 86 12.55 -3.41 10.05
C ILE A 86 12.88 -3.45 11.56
N ILE A 87 13.03 -2.28 12.20
CA ILE A 87 13.27 -2.15 13.65
C ILE A 87 12.16 -2.82 14.45
N LEU A 88 10.89 -2.51 14.15
CA LEU A 88 9.72 -3.10 14.83
C LEU A 88 9.65 -4.62 14.65
N ARG A 89 9.91 -5.13 13.43
CA ARG A 89 9.96 -6.58 13.18
C ARG A 89 11.08 -7.25 13.99
N LEU A 90 12.27 -6.65 14.05
CA LEU A 90 13.38 -7.15 14.86
C LEU A 90 13.05 -7.17 16.36
N GLU A 91 12.32 -6.18 16.85
CA GLU A 91 11.85 -6.11 18.25
C GLU A 91 10.87 -7.25 18.56
N THR A 92 9.86 -7.51 17.71
CA THR A 92 8.97 -8.67 17.87
C THR A 92 9.74 -10.01 17.85
N ILE A 93 10.77 -10.13 16.99
CA ILE A 93 11.59 -11.35 16.92
C ILE A 93 12.41 -11.55 18.20
N LYS A 94 12.91 -10.47 18.84
CA LYS A 94 13.55 -10.54 20.15
C LYS A 94 12.59 -11.10 21.19
N GLU A 95 11.39 -10.51 21.31
CA GLU A 95 10.38 -10.90 22.30
C GLU A 95 9.99 -12.38 22.16
N VAL A 96 9.71 -12.83 20.93
CA VAL A 96 9.45 -14.25 20.63
C VAL A 96 10.63 -15.15 21.00
N SER A 97 11.88 -14.70 20.76
CA SER A 97 13.07 -15.48 21.13
C SER A 97 13.31 -15.59 22.64
N GLU A 98 12.81 -14.63 23.43
CA GLU A 98 12.87 -14.65 24.90
C GLU A 98 11.79 -15.58 25.47
N ILE A 99 10.56 -15.52 24.93
CA ILE A 99 9.48 -16.48 25.25
C ILE A 99 9.92 -17.93 24.97
N PHE A 100 10.67 -18.18 23.88
CA PHE A 100 11.23 -19.51 23.60
C PHE A 100 12.32 -19.96 24.58
N ALA A 101 13.03 -19.04 25.23
CA ALA A 101 13.95 -19.37 26.32
C ALA A 101 13.19 -19.78 27.59
N GLU A 102 12.08 -19.09 27.88
CA GLU A 102 11.19 -19.36 29.03
C GLU A 102 10.36 -20.64 28.88
N LEU A 103 9.98 -21.02 27.65
CA LEU A 103 9.25 -22.26 27.37
C LEU A 103 10.11 -23.53 27.50
N LYS A 104 11.42 -23.41 27.32
CA LYS A 104 12.36 -24.56 27.26
C LYS A 104 12.40 -25.42 28.54
N PRO A 105 12.38 -24.87 29.78
CA PRO A 105 12.27 -25.66 31.00
C PRO A 105 10.95 -26.44 31.10
N ALA A 106 9.82 -25.85 30.67
CA ALA A 106 8.52 -26.52 30.69
C ALA A 106 8.50 -27.74 29.74
N LEU A 107 9.04 -27.61 28.53
CA LEU A 107 9.22 -28.72 27.60
C LEU A 107 10.19 -29.79 28.10
N THR A 108 11.20 -29.39 28.87
CA THR A 108 12.12 -30.34 29.52
C THR A 108 11.42 -31.13 30.64
N THR A 109 10.55 -30.46 31.39
CA THR A 109 9.71 -31.07 32.43
C THR A 109 8.70 -32.04 31.83
N LEU A 110 8.00 -31.64 30.75
CA LEU A 110 7.06 -32.49 30.01
C LEU A 110 7.72 -33.80 29.56
N LYS A 111 8.89 -33.73 28.92
CA LYS A 111 9.69 -34.92 28.53
C LYS A 111 10.10 -35.79 29.73
N GLY A 112 10.29 -35.21 30.91
CA GLY A 112 10.50 -35.93 32.16
C GLY A 112 9.26 -36.71 32.60
N LEU A 113 8.08 -36.08 32.59
CA LEU A 113 6.81 -36.73 32.92
C LEU A 113 6.49 -37.87 31.94
N THR A 114 6.65 -37.66 30.63
CA THR A 114 6.48 -38.71 29.60
C THR A 114 7.32 -39.94 29.94
N ARG A 115 8.63 -39.77 30.15
CA ARG A 115 9.56 -40.87 30.48
C ARG A 115 9.19 -41.63 31.74
N ASN A 116 8.73 -40.94 32.77
CA ASN A 116 8.30 -41.56 34.02
C ASN A 116 7.02 -42.39 33.84
N LEU A 117 6.15 -42.01 32.90
CA LEU A 117 4.87 -42.67 32.66
C LEU A 117 4.94 -43.85 31.67
N VAL A 118 5.95 -43.93 30.78
CA VAL A 118 6.10 -45.03 29.80
C VAL A 118 5.89 -46.42 30.40
N ASN A 119 6.43 -46.66 31.60
CA ASN A 119 6.39 -47.98 32.26
C ASN A 119 5.14 -48.20 33.16
N VAL A 120 4.24 -47.23 33.27
CA VAL A 120 3.13 -47.25 34.25
C VAL A 120 1.77 -46.93 33.60
N LEU A 121 1.74 -45.94 32.71
CA LEU A 121 0.58 -45.52 31.92
C LEU A 121 1.04 -45.20 30.49
N PRO A 122 1.34 -46.22 29.66
CA PRO A 122 1.91 -46.02 28.33
C PRO A 122 1.00 -45.18 27.41
N ASP A 123 -0.32 -45.32 27.50
CA ASP A 123 -1.27 -44.53 26.71
C ASP A 123 -1.16 -43.03 27.01
N VAL A 124 -1.01 -42.67 28.30
CA VAL A 124 -0.80 -41.28 28.73
C VAL A 124 0.58 -40.79 28.27
N ALA A 125 1.61 -41.63 28.31
CA ALA A 125 2.92 -41.29 27.79
C ALA A 125 2.88 -40.99 26.27
N MET A 126 2.15 -41.78 25.48
CA MET A 126 1.97 -41.55 24.05
C MET A 126 1.29 -40.20 23.76
N GLU A 127 0.22 -39.85 24.47
CA GLU A 127 -0.43 -38.54 24.26
C GLU A 127 0.47 -37.36 24.69
N LEU A 128 1.24 -37.50 25.78
CA LEU A 128 2.21 -36.46 26.18
C LEU A 128 3.38 -36.35 25.19
N GLU A 129 3.78 -37.44 24.53
CA GLU A 129 4.79 -37.42 23.46
C GLU A 129 4.26 -36.67 22.23
N LYS A 130 3.03 -36.95 21.77
CA LYS A 130 2.36 -36.20 20.69
C LYS A 130 2.22 -34.70 20.98
N VAL A 131 1.84 -34.33 22.21
CA VAL A 131 1.79 -32.92 22.65
C VAL A 131 3.17 -32.27 22.55
N ASN A 132 4.20 -32.98 23.01
CA ASN A 132 5.58 -32.52 22.85
C ASN A 132 5.98 -32.40 21.37
N GLU A 133 5.66 -33.36 20.50
CA GLU A 133 5.96 -33.31 19.07
C GLU A 133 5.29 -32.10 18.41
N SER A 134 3.99 -31.89 18.63
CA SER A 134 3.23 -30.75 18.10
C SER A 134 3.81 -29.39 18.51
N ILE A 135 4.30 -29.26 19.75
CA ILE A 135 4.98 -28.03 20.18
C ILE A 135 6.35 -27.88 19.49
N ASN A 136 7.13 -28.96 19.34
CA ASN A 136 8.42 -28.89 18.62
C ASN A 136 8.22 -28.59 17.12
N GLU A 137 7.15 -29.08 16.50
CA GLU A 137 6.74 -28.75 15.13
C GLU A 137 6.36 -27.26 15.02
N THR A 138 5.49 -26.77 15.92
CA THR A 138 5.09 -25.36 15.97
C THR A 138 6.31 -24.44 16.14
N LEU A 139 7.25 -24.83 17.01
CA LEU A 139 8.53 -24.12 17.20
C LEU A 139 9.46 -24.21 15.97
N ALA A 140 9.37 -25.27 15.17
CA ALA A 140 10.11 -25.41 13.92
C ALA A 140 9.50 -24.55 12.80
N MET A 141 8.17 -24.51 12.68
CA MET A 141 7.45 -23.63 11.74
C MET A 141 7.67 -22.15 12.06
N THR A 142 7.79 -21.79 13.34
CA THR A 142 8.04 -20.40 13.77
C THR A 142 9.50 -19.96 13.57
N LYS A 143 10.39 -20.83 13.06
CA LYS A 143 11.76 -20.41 12.69
C LYS A 143 11.72 -19.52 11.45
N ILE A 144 12.37 -18.37 11.57
CA ILE A 144 12.47 -17.38 10.50
C ILE A 144 13.48 -17.88 9.47
N ASN A 145 12.97 -18.53 8.42
CA ASN A 145 13.76 -18.90 7.26
C ASN A 145 14.01 -17.62 6.42
N PRO A 146 15.26 -17.23 6.16
CA PRO A 146 15.57 -15.97 5.44
C PRO A 146 15.09 -15.98 3.99
N ASP A 147 14.90 -17.17 3.41
CA ASP A 147 14.45 -17.38 2.04
C ASP A 147 12.92 -17.38 1.87
N MET A 148 12.14 -17.18 2.95
CA MET A 148 10.68 -17.09 2.85
C MET A 148 10.28 -15.75 2.19
N PRO A 149 9.46 -15.76 1.11
CA PRO A 149 8.98 -14.53 0.50
C PRO A 149 8.17 -13.67 1.49
N LEU A 150 8.69 -12.50 1.84
CA LEU A 150 7.95 -11.52 2.62
C LEU A 150 6.71 -11.05 1.83
N PRO A 151 5.50 -11.01 2.44
CA PRO A 151 4.33 -10.43 1.79
C PRO A 151 4.51 -8.93 1.55
N THR A 152 4.93 -8.57 0.33
CA THR A 152 5.15 -7.17 -0.08
C THR A 152 3.83 -6.41 -0.15
N THR A 153 3.50 -5.69 0.93
CA THR A 153 2.41 -4.69 1.02
C THR A 153 1.18 -5.04 0.18
N VAL A 154 0.46 -6.09 0.59
CA VAL A 154 -0.86 -6.41 0.02
C VAL A 154 -1.74 -5.17 0.15
N GLN A 155 -2.35 -4.73 -0.96
CA GLN A 155 -3.38 -3.70 -0.90
C GLN A 155 -4.56 -4.29 -0.12
N THR A 156 -4.83 -3.71 1.05
CA THR A 156 -5.97 -4.11 1.88
C THR A 156 -7.20 -3.32 1.43
N GLU A 157 -8.36 -3.96 1.52
CA GLU A 157 -9.66 -3.36 1.16
C GLU A 157 -9.89 -2.03 1.90
N ALA A 158 -9.67 -2.00 3.22
CA ALA A 158 -9.69 -0.78 4.03
C ALA A 158 -8.64 0.27 3.59
N GLY A 159 -7.53 -0.14 2.99
CA GLY A 159 -6.54 0.76 2.38
C GLY A 159 -7.06 1.41 1.10
N GLU A 160 -7.82 0.69 0.28
CA GLU A 160 -8.50 1.25 -0.89
C GLU A 160 -9.67 2.17 -0.51
N GLU A 161 -10.41 1.85 0.56
CA GLU A 161 -11.47 2.72 1.10
C GLU A 161 -10.91 4.06 1.57
N ILE A 162 -9.84 4.06 2.37
CA ILE A 162 -9.15 5.28 2.83
C ILE A 162 -8.61 6.09 1.63
N LEU A 163 -8.13 5.43 0.57
CA LEU A 163 -7.70 6.12 -0.65
C LEU A 163 -8.89 6.75 -1.41
N LYS A 164 -10.04 6.08 -1.49
CA LYS A 164 -11.28 6.62 -2.09
C LYS A 164 -11.79 7.85 -1.32
N GLU A 165 -11.85 7.78 0.01
CA GLU A 165 -12.21 8.91 0.87
C GLU A 165 -11.24 10.09 0.67
N ALA A 166 -9.94 9.83 0.69
CA ALA A 166 -8.92 10.85 0.48
C ALA A 166 -9.00 11.51 -0.91
N SER A 167 -9.35 10.76 -1.97
CA SER A 167 -9.60 11.34 -3.29
C SER A 167 -10.86 12.22 -3.33
N ALA A 168 -11.98 11.80 -2.72
CA ALA A 168 -13.20 12.59 -2.69
C ALA A 168 -13.00 13.93 -1.96
N VAL A 169 -12.31 13.91 -0.81
CA VAL A 169 -11.95 15.13 -0.05
C VAL A 169 -10.98 16.03 -0.82
N LEU A 170 -10.17 15.48 -1.74
CA LEU A 170 -9.31 16.27 -2.62
C LEU A 170 -10.09 16.92 -3.77
N GLU A 171 -11.01 16.18 -4.40
CA GLU A 171 -11.90 16.69 -5.47
C GLU A 171 -12.83 17.79 -4.96
N GLU A 172 -13.37 17.66 -3.74
CA GLU A 172 -14.16 18.70 -3.08
C GLU A 172 -13.34 19.98 -2.82
N LYS A 173 -12.05 19.84 -2.48
CA LYS A 173 -11.14 20.98 -2.27
C LYS A 173 -10.70 21.63 -3.58
N LEU A 174 -10.50 20.84 -4.64
CA LEU A 174 -10.14 21.34 -5.96
C LEU A 174 -11.31 22.08 -6.61
N SER A 175 -12.52 21.52 -6.60
CA SER A 175 -13.73 22.17 -7.12
C SER A 175 -14.02 23.50 -6.40
N LYS A 176 -13.76 23.60 -5.10
CA LYS A 176 -13.86 24.85 -4.32
C LYS A 176 -12.73 25.87 -4.56
N GLN A 177 -11.68 25.52 -5.32
CA GLN A 177 -10.55 26.41 -5.63
C GLN A 177 -10.44 26.76 -7.13
N LEU A 178 -11.25 26.14 -8.00
CA LEU A 178 -11.33 26.52 -9.40
C LEU A 178 -12.17 27.81 -9.55
N PRO A 179 -11.65 28.88 -10.18
CA PRO A 179 -12.45 30.04 -10.52
C PRO A 179 -13.46 29.68 -11.61
N GLU A 180 -14.60 30.40 -11.66
CA GLU A 180 -15.59 30.20 -12.72
C GLU A 180 -14.99 30.44 -14.11
N PRO A 181 -15.31 29.59 -15.12
CA PRO A 181 -14.80 29.78 -16.47
C PRO A 181 -15.33 31.09 -17.07
N PRO A 182 -14.48 31.87 -17.78
CA PRO A 182 -14.86 33.20 -18.25
C PRO A 182 -16.04 33.12 -19.24
N ALA A 183 -17.15 33.76 -18.87
CA ALA A 183 -18.33 33.84 -19.74
C ALA A 183 -18.01 34.58 -21.05
N PRO A 184 -18.53 34.12 -22.21
CA PRO A 184 -18.27 34.77 -23.49
C PRO A 184 -18.85 36.19 -23.49
N ALA A 185 -17.99 37.18 -23.76
CA ALA A 185 -18.34 38.59 -23.70
C ALA A 185 -19.44 38.95 -24.72
N ARG A 186 -20.61 39.36 -24.21
CA ARG A 186 -21.68 39.93 -25.05
C ARG A 186 -21.38 41.40 -25.32
N THR A 187 -21.06 41.73 -26.57
CA THR A 187 -20.99 43.11 -27.05
C THR A 187 -22.41 43.67 -27.28
N SER A 188 -22.57 44.97 -27.00
CA SER A 188 -23.79 45.78 -27.17
C SER A 188 -23.30 47.24 -27.37
N HIS A 189 -23.84 48.11 -28.23
CA HIS A 189 -25.17 48.41 -28.81
C HIS A 189 -24.94 49.07 -30.23
N VAL A 190 -25.83 49.53 -31.15
CA VAL A 190 -27.30 49.59 -31.51
C VAL A 190 -27.41 50.47 -32.78
N PRO A 191 -28.40 50.40 -33.71
CA PRO A 191 -29.35 49.34 -34.13
C PRO A 191 -29.56 49.24 -35.69
N ALA A 192 -30.59 48.46 -36.13
CA ALA A 192 -31.33 48.52 -37.42
C ALA A 192 -30.55 48.28 -38.75
N GLN A 193 -31.02 47.51 -39.73
CA GLN A 193 -32.41 47.20 -40.14
C GLN A 193 -32.55 45.73 -40.69
N GLU A 194 -33.68 45.38 -41.32
CA GLU A 194 -34.21 44.01 -41.53
C GLU A 194 -34.41 43.65 -43.04
N VAL A 195 -34.69 42.44 -43.60
CA VAL A 195 -34.83 40.97 -43.29
C VAL A 195 -35.14 40.27 -44.66
N PRO A 196 -35.03 38.93 -44.97
CA PRO A 196 -34.81 37.68 -44.18
C PRO A 196 -33.48 36.97 -44.63
N GLU A 197 -33.25 35.64 -44.82
CA GLU A 197 -34.02 34.37 -44.72
C GLU A 197 -33.12 33.11 -44.56
N LYS A 198 -33.43 32.22 -43.59
CA LYS A 198 -33.62 30.75 -43.71
C LYS A 198 -33.32 29.94 -42.43
N GLN A 199 -34.10 28.87 -42.27
CA GLN A 199 -34.16 27.91 -41.16
C GLN A 199 -33.73 26.51 -41.66
N PRO A 200 -33.41 25.49 -40.80
CA PRO A 200 -34.29 24.96 -39.76
C PRO A 200 -33.64 24.52 -38.43
N GLU A 201 -34.49 24.00 -37.53
CA GLU A 201 -34.25 23.74 -36.10
C GLU A 201 -33.61 22.38 -35.77
N LYS A 202 -33.19 22.22 -34.49
CA LYS A 202 -33.50 20.98 -33.75
C LYS A 202 -33.58 21.16 -32.22
N VAL A 203 -34.82 21.03 -31.73
CA VAL A 203 -35.30 20.59 -30.40
C VAL A 203 -34.27 20.46 -29.25
N LYS A 204 -34.51 21.19 -28.15
CA LYS A 204 -33.92 20.89 -26.83
C LYS A 204 -34.67 19.76 -26.15
N GLN A 205 -33.97 18.74 -25.64
CA GLN A 205 -34.56 17.70 -24.80
C GLN A 205 -34.31 18.00 -23.32
N MET A 206 -35.36 17.93 -22.51
CA MET A 206 -35.34 18.18 -21.07
C MET A 206 -35.80 16.91 -20.35
N VAL A 207 -35.00 16.41 -19.40
CA VAL A 207 -35.31 15.19 -18.63
C VAL A 207 -35.59 15.57 -17.19
N ALA A 208 -36.79 15.24 -16.70
CA ALA A 208 -37.18 15.49 -15.32
C ALA A 208 -36.63 14.41 -14.39
N LEU A 209 -35.97 14.83 -13.30
CA LEU A 209 -35.64 13.95 -12.18
C LEU A 209 -36.88 13.80 -11.29
N THR A 210 -37.63 12.72 -11.48
CA THR A 210 -38.70 12.32 -10.54
C THR A 210 -38.09 11.87 -9.22
N VAL A 211 -38.19 12.71 -8.19
CA VAL A 211 -37.94 12.32 -6.80
C VAL A 211 -38.98 11.29 -6.39
N SER A 212 -38.55 10.19 -5.77
CA SER A 212 -39.44 9.28 -5.05
C SER A 212 -38.79 8.94 -3.70
N CYS A 213 -39.51 9.21 -2.61
CA CYS A 213 -39.00 9.05 -1.25
C CYS A 213 -39.14 7.60 -0.77
N SER A 214 -38.11 7.07 -0.11
CA SER A 214 -38.18 5.80 0.61
C SER A 214 -38.65 6.02 2.05
N GLN A 215 -39.76 5.40 2.45
CA GLN A 215 -40.26 5.49 3.83
C GLN A 215 -40.74 4.12 4.38
N THR A 216 -39.79 3.42 5.00
CA THR A 216 -39.88 2.71 6.30
C THR A 216 -40.94 1.61 6.60
N VAL A 217 -40.40 0.55 7.21
CA VAL A 217 -40.95 -0.46 8.17
C VAL A 217 -41.78 -1.68 7.71
N GLU A 218 -41.48 -2.79 8.41
CA GLU A 218 -42.21 -4.05 8.66
C GLU A 218 -42.39 -5.07 7.51
N ARG A 219 -42.51 -6.39 7.73
CA ARG A 219 -42.02 -7.35 8.77
C ARG A 219 -42.65 -8.72 8.43
N ASP A 220 -41.89 -9.82 8.41
CA ASP A 220 -42.29 -11.18 8.91
C ASP A 220 -41.36 -12.32 8.44
N GLU A 221 -41.60 -13.53 8.95
CA GLU A 221 -40.70 -14.70 8.84
C GLU A 221 -41.07 -15.72 7.74
N LYS A 222 -40.11 -16.63 7.48
CA LYS A 222 -40.25 -18.00 6.91
C LYS A 222 -40.72 -18.13 5.45
N GLY A 223 -39.89 -18.83 4.67
CA GLY A 223 -40.23 -19.41 3.37
C GLY A 223 -39.05 -20.19 2.81
N GLU A 224 -39.27 -21.45 2.40
CA GLU A 224 -38.21 -22.30 1.83
C GLU A 224 -37.97 -22.04 0.33
N ALA A 225 -36.87 -22.61 -0.17
CA ALA A 225 -36.34 -22.40 -1.51
C ALA A 225 -37.32 -22.76 -2.65
N GLN A 226 -37.11 -22.11 -3.80
CA GLN A 226 -37.14 -22.85 -5.06
C GLN A 226 -36.12 -22.33 -6.09
N LYS A 227 -35.73 -23.25 -6.97
CA LYS A 227 -34.62 -23.13 -7.93
C LYS A 227 -35.22 -23.18 -9.33
N PHE A 228 -35.00 -22.16 -10.15
CA PHE A 228 -35.33 -22.22 -11.57
C PHE A 228 -34.17 -21.74 -12.44
N VAL A 229 -33.90 -22.48 -13.51
CA VAL A 229 -32.83 -22.22 -14.47
C VAL A 229 -33.47 -22.03 -15.84
N SER A 230 -33.09 -20.98 -16.56
CA SER A 230 -33.19 -20.95 -18.02
C SER A 230 -32.17 -19.97 -18.60
N HIS A 231 -31.12 -20.49 -19.21
CA HIS A 231 -30.29 -19.73 -20.13
C HIS A 231 -30.82 -19.96 -21.54
N LYS A 232 -31.06 -18.88 -22.30
CA LYS A 232 -30.98 -18.94 -23.77
C LYS A 232 -30.62 -17.61 -24.41
N ASP A 233 -29.85 -17.72 -25.48
CA ASP A 233 -29.73 -16.77 -26.59
C ASP A 233 -29.26 -15.33 -26.31
N MET A 234 -27.95 -15.19 -26.03
CA MET A 234 -27.19 -13.98 -26.40
C MET A 234 -25.98 -14.37 -27.28
N LYS A 235 -26.15 -14.33 -28.60
CA LYS A 235 -25.06 -14.60 -29.57
C LYS A 235 -24.12 -13.41 -29.69
N LEU A 236 -23.00 -13.43 -28.96
CA LEU A 236 -21.85 -12.57 -29.27
C LEU A 236 -21.04 -13.21 -30.41
N ARG A 237 -20.92 -12.48 -31.53
CA ARG A 237 -20.06 -12.87 -32.66
C ARG A 237 -18.61 -12.53 -32.31
N GLY A 238 -17.71 -13.49 -32.50
CA GLY A 238 -16.29 -13.33 -32.19
C GLY A 238 -15.58 -12.33 -33.11
N ILE A 239 -14.50 -11.76 -32.60
CA ILE A 239 -13.57 -10.90 -33.34
C ILE A 239 -12.19 -11.57 -33.26
N SER A 240 -11.66 -12.06 -34.39
CA SER A 240 -10.31 -12.61 -34.44
C SER A 240 -9.29 -11.50 -34.67
N MET A 241 -8.34 -11.32 -33.75
CA MET A 241 -7.27 -10.34 -33.88
C MET A 241 -5.92 -11.03 -34.12
N THR A 242 -5.49 -11.07 -35.38
CA THR A 242 -4.26 -11.75 -35.81
C THR A 242 -3.02 -10.90 -35.54
N THR A 243 -2.36 -11.10 -34.39
CA THR A 243 -1.08 -10.46 -34.09
C THR A 243 0.07 -11.14 -34.85
N GLN A 244 0.59 -10.50 -35.90
CA GLN A 244 1.83 -10.94 -36.55
C GLN A 244 3.04 -10.67 -35.63
N VAL A 245 3.72 -11.72 -35.18
CA VAL A 245 4.99 -11.60 -34.45
C VAL A 245 6.14 -11.69 -35.45
N GLN A 246 6.87 -10.58 -35.65
CA GLN A 246 8.07 -10.57 -36.47
C GLN A 246 9.26 -11.14 -35.67
N PHE A 247 9.66 -12.37 -35.98
CA PHE A 247 10.90 -12.95 -35.45
C PHE A 247 12.11 -12.44 -36.23
N THR A 248 12.93 -11.60 -35.60
CA THR A 248 14.24 -11.19 -36.13
C THR A 248 15.22 -12.37 -36.08
N ASN A 249 15.68 -12.82 -37.25
CA ASN A 249 16.42 -14.08 -37.38
C ASN A 249 17.92 -13.93 -37.02
N GLY A 250 18.28 -14.30 -35.78
CA GLY A 250 19.65 -14.27 -35.27
C GLY A 250 20.52 -15.41 -35.82
N ARG A 251 21.10 -15.21 -37.01
CA ARG A 251 21.91 -16.20 -37.73
C ARG A 251 23.24 -16.49 -37.00
N GLN A 252 23.36 -17.66 -36.39
CA GLN A 252 24.66 -18.21 -36.01
C GLN A 252 25.45 -18.57 -37.27
N HIS A 253 26.76 -18.35 -37.23
CA HIS A 253 27.71 -18.89 -38.19
C HIS A 253 28.83 -19.61 -37.44
N THR A 254 29.18 -20.78 -37.97
CA THR A 254 30.43 -21.51 -37.74
C THR A 254 31.58 -20.79 -38.43
#